data_AF-W1J296-F1
#
_entry.id   AF-W1J296-F1
#
_cell.length_a   1.000
_cell.length_b   1.000
_cell.length_c   1.000
_cell.angle_alpha   90.00
_cell.angle_beta   90.00
_cell.angle_gamma   90.00
#
_symmetry.space_group_name_H-M   'P 1'
#
loop_
_entity.id
_entity.type
_entity.pdbx_description
1 polymer ?
#
loop_
_entity_poly.entity_id
_entity_poly.type
_entity_poly.pdbx_seq_one_letter_code
_entity_poly.pdbx_strand_id
1 'polypeptide(L)'
;MYFLLYCGGSQSRLHRIEDGLGNADWKAINNNRQQIFRWLRSDSNAAQRKITELLPAIEAALPTERRARVANDDDLNYLTSVAIREFAAAMSETLLGGRDMSH
;
A
#
# COMPACT_ATOMS: atom_id res chain seq x y z
N MET A 1 3.80 4.97 11.05
CA MET A 1 4.37 3.68 11.49
C MET A 1 5.89 3.59 11.41
N TYR A 2 6.54 4.03 10.32
CA TYR A 2 8.00 3.88 10.18
C TYR A 2 8.84 4.39 11.37
N PHE A 3 8.65 5.65 11.79
CA PHE A 3 9.37 6.26 12.92
C PHE A 3 8.99 5.68 14.29
N LEU A 4 7.89 4.92 14.37
CA LEU A 4 7.50 4.21 15.59
C LEU A 4 8.18 2.84 15.68
N LEU A 5 8.52 2.24 14.54
CA LEU A 5 9.19 0.93 14.45
C LEU A 5 10.73 1.05 14.43
N TYR A 6 11.26 2.15 13.90
CA TYR A 6 12.70 2.41 13.81
C TYR A 6 13.07 3.71 14.52
N CYS A 7 13.44 3.59 15.79
CA CYS A 7 13.94 4.70 16.59
C CYS A 7 15.48 4.77 16.50
N GLY A 8 16.01 5.48 15.50
CA GLY A 8 17.36 6.05 15.61
C GLY A 8 18.46 5.54 14.68
N GLY A 9 18.20 4.77 13.61
CA GLY A 9 19.32 4.22 12.81
C GLY A 9 19.03 3.87 11.35
N SER A 10 18.08 4.52 10.68
CA SER A 10 17.71 4.13 9.32
C SER A 10 18.52 4.84 8.23
N GLN A 11 18.97 4.07 7.22
CA GLN A 11 19.55 4.62 5.99
C GLN A 11 18.51 5.34 5.10
N SER A 12 17.22 5.13 5.36
CA SER A 12 16.17 5.85 4.67
C SER A 12 16.16 7.32 5.16
N ARG A 13 16.42 8.25 4.23
CA ARG A 13 16.38 9.71 4.46
C ARG A 13 14.93 10.22 4.55
N LEU A 14 14.06 9.49 5.24
CA LEU A 14 12.69 9.92 5.48
C LEU A 14 12.66 10.96 6.59
N HIS A 15 11.81 11.96 6.44
CA HIS A 15 11.62 13.04 7.41
C HIS A 15 10.45 12.75 8.33
N ARG A 16 10.52 13.18 9.58
CA ARG A 16 9.36 13.13 10.48
C ARG A 16 8.24 14.00 9.90
N ILE A 17 7.02 13.50 9.93
CA ILE A 17 5.85 14.14 9.30
C ILE A 17 5.04 15.00 10.27
N GLU A 18 5.46 15.08 11.52
CA GLU A 18 4.85 15.86 12.59
C GLU A 18 5.90 16.80 13.16
N ASP A 19 5.52 18.07 13.37
CA ASP A 19 6.34 19.05 14.06
C ASP A 19 6.36 18.79 15.58
N GLY A 20 7.16 19.58 16.32
CA GLY A 20 7.27 19.45 17.77
C GLY A 20 5.97 19.75 18.55
N LEU A 21 4.96 20.29 17.87
CA LEU A 21 3.64 20.64 18.41
C LEU A 21 2.55 19.63 17.97
N GLY A 22 2.92 18.60 17.19
CA GLY A 22 2.01 17.58 16.68
C GLY A 22 1.24 17.99 15.42
N ASN A 23 1.56 19.12 14.79
CA ASN A 23 0.96 19.48 13.50
C ASN A 23 1.64 18.74 12.35
N ALA A 24 0.86 18.46 11.30
CA ALA A 24 1.38 17.82 10.10
C ALA A 24 2.35 18.74 9.33
N ASP A 25 3.58 18.27 9.11
CA ASP A 25 4.52 18.90 8.18
C ASP A 25 4.23 18.41 6.75
N TRP A 26 3.44 19.21 6.03
CA TRP A 26 3.05 18.93 4.64
C TRP A 26 4.25 18.80 3.69
N LYS A 27 5.35 19.51 3.95
CA LYS A 27 6.55 19.45 3.13
C LYS A 27 7.26 18.11 3.33
N ALA A 28 7.42 17.69 4.58
CA ALA A 28 7.97 16.38 4.91
C ALA A 28 7.14 15.23 4.32
N ILE A 29 5.80 15.32 4.43
CA ILE A 29 4.89 14.34 3.84
C ILE A 29 5.10 14.20 2.34
N ASN A 30 5.13 15.32 1.60
CA ASN A 30 5.26 15.27 0.14
C ASN A 30 6.65 14.77 -0.29
N ASN A 31 7.72 15.19 0.40
CA ASN A 31 9.08 14.73 0.14
C ASN A 31 9.22 13.22 0.37
N ASN A 32 8.68 12.72 1.49
CA ASN A 32 8.68 11.29 1.80
C ASN A 32 7.92 10.49 0.74
N ARG A 33 6.74 10.96 0.35
CA ARG A 33 5.92 10.33 -0.70
C ARG A 33 6.72 10.20 -2.00
N GLN A 34 7.35 11.27 -2.45
CA GLN A 34 8.16 11.25 -3.67
C GLN A 34 9.34 10.29 -3.55
N GLN A 35 10.06 10.30 -2.42
CA GLN A 35 11.20 9.41 -2.20
C GLN A 35 10.80 7.94 -2.23
N ILE A 36 9.73 7.57 -1.52
CA ILE A 36 9.21 6.19 -1.47
C ILE A 36 8.84 5.71 -2.87
N PHE A 37 8.05 6.50 -3.61
CA PHE A 37 7.66 6.12 -4.97
C PHE A 37 8.81 6.14 -5.97
N ARG A 38 9.85 6.93 -5.73
CA ARG A 38 11.07 6.90 -6.55
C ARG A 38 11.86 5.63 -6.30
N TRP A 39 11.94 5.15 -5.05
CA TRP A 39 12.62 3.89 -4.73
C TRP A 39 11.83 2.68 -5.25
N LEU A 40 10.50 2.69 -5.13
CA LEU A 40 9.64 1.62 -5.68
C LEU A 40 9.76 1.45 -7.20
N ARG A 41 10.09 2.51 -7.95
CA ARG A 41 10.25 2.47 -9.41
C ARG A 41 11.68 2.21 -9.88
N SER A 42 12.64 2.11 -8.97
CA SER A 42 14.06 2.01 -9.32
C SER A 42 14.57 0.60 -9.11
N ASP A 43 15.21 0.03 -10.14
CA ASP A 43 15.83 -1.29 -10.07
C ASP A 43 17.23 -1.29 -9.43
N SER A 44 17.62 -0.18 -8.79
CA SER A 44 18.94 -0.07 -8.17
C SER A 44 18.99 -0.85 -6.84
N ASN A 45 20.11 -1.52 -6.57
CA ASN A 45 20.34 -2.23 -5.31
C ASN A 45 20.15 -1.33 -4.06
N ALA A 46 20.47 -0.04 -4.17
CA ALA A 46 20.28 0.92 -3.10
C ALA A 46 18.80 1.28 -2.86
N ALA A 47 17.97 1.30 -3.92
CA ALA A 47 16.53 1.50 -3.79
C ALA A 47 15.87 0.25 -3.19
N GLN A 48 16.26 -0.94 -3.65
CA GLN A 48 15.74 -2.21 -3.14
C GLN A 48 15.96 -2.35 -1.63
N ARG A 49 17.19 -2.08 -1.14
CA ARG A 49 17.52 -2.11 0.29
C ARG A 49 16.63 -1.17 1.11
N LYS A 50 16.38 0.04 0.61
CA LYS A 50 15.51 1.02 1.29
C LYS A 50 14.06 0.58 1.35
N ILE A 51 13.54 -0.07 0.30
CA ILE A 51 12.19 -0.64 0.31
C ILE A 51 12.09 -1.83 1.26
N THR A 52 13.10 -2.71 1.29
CA THR A 52 13.16 -3.82 2.25
C THR A 52 13.15 -3.31 3.69
N GLU A 53 13.92 -2.26 4.02
CA GLU A 53 13.87 -1.62 5.34
C GLU A 53 12.49 -1.03 5.69
N LEU A 54 11.74 -0.56 4.68
CA LEU A 54 10.42 0.01 4.87
C LEU A 54 9.30 -1.03 4.96
N LEU A 55 9.57 -2.28 4.57
CA LEU A 55 8.56 -3.33 4.44
C LEU A 55 7.74 -3.55 5.73
N PRO A 56 8.35 -3.66 6.94
CA PRO A 56 7.58 -3.84 8.17
C PRO A 56 6.63 -2.67 8.47
N ALA A 57 7.05 -1.45 8.10
CA ALA A 57 6.24 -0.25 8.28
C ALA A 57 5.12 -0.13 7.24
N ILE A 58 5.35 -0.63 6.02
CA ILE A 58 4.34 -0.74 4.97
C ILE A 58 3.29 -1.77 5.39
N GLU A 59 3.70 -2.96 5.82
CA GLU A 59 2.80 -4.01 6.31
C GLU A 59 1.93 -3.54 7.47
N ALA A 60 2.52 -2.88 8.47
CA ALA A 60 1.78 -2.32 9.60
C ALA A 60 0.81 -1.19 9.21
N ALA A 61 1.06 -0.49 8.10
CA ALA A 61 0.22 0.59 7.60
C ALA A 61 -0.85 0.11 6.59
N LEU A 62 -0.72 -1.11 6.06
CA LEU A 62 -1.68 -1.66 5.10
C LEU A 62 -2.96 -2.15 5.81
N PRO A 63 -4.15 -1.78 5.28
CA PRO A 63 -5.42 -2.41 5.67
C PRO A 63 -5.34 -3.93 5.51
N THR A 64 -6.06 -4.65 6.37
CA THR A 64 -6.03 -6.13 6.44
C THR A 64 -6.28 -6.78 5.08
N GLU A 65 -7.15 -6.20 4.25
CA GLU A 65 -7.45 -6.73 2.91
C GLU A 65 -6.26 -6.63 1.95
N ARG A 66 -5.43 -5.59 2.08
CA ARG A 66 -4.23 -5.42 1.24
C ARG A 66 -3.02 -6.19 1.76
N ARG A 67 -2.96 -6.46 3.06
CA ARG A 67 -1.95 -7.36 3.65
C ARG A 67 -2.07 -8.77 3.10
N ALA A 68 -3.29 -9.30 2.96
CA ALA A 68 -3.52 -10.61 2.36
C ALA A 68 -2.99 -10.71 0.92
N ARG A 69 -3.09 -9.63 0.14
CA ARG A 69 -2.58 -9.55 -1.23
C ARG A 69 -1.05 -9.48 -1.34
N VAL A 70 -0.37 -8.95 -0.31
CA VAL A 70 1.10 -8.78 -0.29
C VAL A 70 1.79 -9.99 0.35
N ALA A 71 1.15 -10.61 1.34
CA ALA A 71 1.70 -11.75 2.06
C ALA A 71 1.61 -13.07 1.26
N ASN A 72 0.66 -13.19 0.34
CA ASN A 72 0.29 -14.49 -0.20
C ASN A 72 0.02 -14.45 -1.72
N ASP A 73 1.00 -14.89 -2.51
CA ASP A 73 0.73 -15.40 -3.88
C ASP A 73 0.03 -16.78 -3.82
N ASP A 74 0.05 -17.48 -2.67
CA ASP A 74 -0.39 -18.88 -2.52
C ASP A 74 -1.58 -19.13 -1.57
N ASP A 75 -2.16 -18.10 -0.96
CA ASP A 75 -3.27 -18.31 0.00
C ASP A 75 -4.60 -18.46 -0.75
N LEU A 76 -4.92 -19.72 -1.03
CA LEU A 76 -6.15 -20.21 -1.64
C LEU A 76 -7.40 -19.52 -1.11
N ASN A 77 -7.46 -19.15 0.18
CA ASN A 77 -8.64 -18.49 0.75
C ASN A 77 -8.81 -17.05 0.25
N TYR A 78 -7.71 -16.30 0.11
CA TYR A 78 -7.74 -14.97 -0.46
C TYR A 78 -8.08 -15.03 -1.96
N LEU A 79 -7.44 -15.91 -2.72
CA LEU A 79 -7.77 -16.15 -4.13
C LEU A 79 -9.23 -16.56 -4.33
N THR A 80 -9.75 -17.45 -3.48
CA THR A 80 -11.15 -17.88 -3.48
C THR A 80 -12.09 -16.71 -3.17
N SER A 81 -11.75 -15.86 -2.18
CA SER A 81 -12.56 -14.68 -1.84
C SER A 81 -12.60 -13.64 -2.97
N VAL A 82 -11.48 -13.44 -3.67
CA VAL A 82 -11.40 -12.56 -4.85
C VAL A 82 -12.22 -13.15 -6.00
N ALA A 83 -12.06 -14.44 -6.30
CA ALA A 83 -12.82 -15.12 -7.35
C ALA A 83 -14.34 -15.07 -7.10
N ILE A 84 -14.78 -15.30 -5.87
CA ILE A 84 -16.20 -15.18 -5.47
C ILE A 84 -16.70 -13.75 -5.67
N ARG A 85 -15.92 -12.74 -5.26
CA ARG A 85 -16.30 -11.33 -5.41
C ARG A 85 -16.44 -10.93 -6.88
N GLU A 86 -15.49 -11.32 -7.73
CA GLU A 86 -15.53 -11.02 -9.17
C GLU A 86 -16.70 -11.77 -9.85
N PHE A 87 -16.96 -13.03 -9.47
CA PHE A 87 -18.10 -13.79 -9.96
C PHE A 87 -19.44 -13.14 -9.57
N ALA A 88 -19.58 -12.69 -8.32
CA ALA A 88 -20.77 -11.99 -7.86
C ALA A 88 -20.98 -10.64 -8.57
N ALA A 89 -19.90 -9.92 -8.88
CA ALA A 89 -19.96 -8.69 -9.66
C ALA A 89 -20.43 -8.95 -11.10
N ALA A 90 -19.87 -9.95 -11.78
CA ALA A 90 -20.26 -10.35 -13.13
C ALA A 90 -21.70 -10.88 -13.19
N MET A 91 -22.14 -11.63 -12.18
CA MET A 91 -23.53 -12.07 -12.04
C MET A 91 -24.48 -10.89 -11.84
N SER A 92 -24.10 -9.93 -10.98
CA SER A 92 -24.90 -8.72 -10.76
C SER A 92 -24.99 -7.87 -12.03
N GLU A 93 -23.89 -7.73 -12.77
CA GLU A 93 -23.86 -7.05 -14.07
C GLU A 93 -24.69 -7.80 -15.11
N THR A 94 -24.67 -9.12 -15.15
CA THR A 94 -25.51 -9.91 -16.08
C THR A 94 -27.00 -9.79 -15.73
N LEU A 95 -27.33 -9.81 -14.43
CA LEU A 95 -28.70 -9.73 -13.95
C LEU A 95 -29.27 -8.31 -13.98
N LEU A 96 -28.43 -7.27 -13.87
CA LEU A 96 -28.82 -5.86 -13.80
C LEU A 96 -28.51 -5.07 -15.09
N GLY A 97 -27.58 -5.55 -15.91
CA GLY A 97 -27.05 -4.94 -17.14
C GLY A 97 -27.62 -5.52 -18.44
N GLY A 98 -28.78 -6.19 -18.37
CA GLY A 98 -29.69 -6.37 -19.51
C GLY A 98 -30.69 -5.22 -19.69
N ARG A 99 -30.53 -4.10 -18.96
CA ARG A 99 -31.33 -2.89 -19.15
C ARG A 99 -30.48 -1.78 -19.74
N ASP A 100 -30.15 -1.94 -21.01
CA ASP A 100 -29.95 -0.81 -21.90
C ASP A 100 -31.28 -0.02 -21.92
N MET A 101 -31.33 1.04 -21.12
CA MET A 101 -32.34 2.08 -21.28
C MET A 101 -31.92 2.92 -22.48
N SER A 102 -32.30 2.47 -23.68
CA SER A 102 -32.33 3.33 -24.87
C SER A 102 -33.15 4.57 -24.56
N HIS A 103 -32.52 5.74 -24.57
CA HIS A 103 -33.11 7.01 -24.99
C HIS A 103 -32.03 8.03 -25.34
#